data_AF-A0A9W9CAM5-F1
#
_entry.id   AF-A0A9W9CAM5-F1
#
_cell.length_a   1.000
_cell.length_b   1.000
_cell.length_c   1.000
_cell.angle_alpha   90.00
_cell.angle_beta   90.00
_cell.angle_gamma   90.00
#
_symmetry.space_group_name_H-M   'P 1'
#
loop_
_entity.id
_entity.type
_entity.pdbx_description
1 polymer ?
#
loop_
_entity_poly.entity_id
_entity_poly.type
_entity_poly.pdbx_seq_one_letter_code
_entity_poly.pdbx_strand_id
1 'polypeptide(L)'
;MDDDMASDVIESVGDTTTALQEVEKSYSECKETEDLPNAFCKVLQRVDLVKRTLQYFSSHVSEHEHDKEFWEEAKANMDRCEQRAKNVQVLFRKVVPARNKSRLERYRETAKTLGGIEENKVETLMVGLLGDVKSLAGTCVVELEGPMAEAVENIQIEELSKELSKAIEELIDLPPSLSEVASENSINNWSRGTQNINTGRGTQNNNTSNGQQYIGQSQTFGHNLDQSAKK
;
A
#
# COMPACT_ATOMS: atom_id res chain seq x y z
N MET A 1 22.74 -23.32 20.07
CA MET A 1 22.33 -21.90 19.94
C MET A 1 21.95 -21.66 18.49
N ASP A 2 22.72 -22.19 17.55
CA ASP A 2 22.43 -22.08 16.11
C ASP A 2 21.16 -22.85 15.68
N ASP A 3 20.91 -24.05 16.20
CA ASP A 3 19.67 -24.82 15.91
C ASP A 3 18.38 -24.09 16.33
N ASP A 4 18.43 -23.31 17.42
CA ASP A 4 17.28 -22.54 17.92
C ASP A 4 16.96 -21.38 16.98
N MET A 5 18.00 -20.67 16.51
CA MET A 5 17.87 -19.59 15.53
C MET A 5 17.38 -20.07 14.18
N ALA A 6 17.88 -21.23 13.71
CA ALA A 6 17.42 -21.82 12.46
C ALA A 6 15.93 -22.17 12.51
N SER A 7 15.48 -22.77 13.62
CA SER A 7 14.06 -23.08 13.84
C SER A 7 13.20 -21.80 13.83
N ASP A 8 13.61 -20.77 14.55
CA ASP A 8 12.92 -19.49 14.60
C ASP A 8 12.79 -18.85 13.20
N VAL A 9 13.87 -18.86 12.42
CA VAL A 9 13.88 -18.30 11.05
C VAL A 9 12.89 -19.04 10.15
N ILE A 10 12.88 -20.38 10.19
CA ILE A 10 11.96 -21.20 9.40
C ILE A 10 10.50 -21.00 9.85
N GLU A 11 10.25 -20.88 11.14
CA GLU A 11 8.92 -20.54 11.66
C GLU A 11 8.45 -19.17 11.13
N SER A 12 9.31 -18.15 11.20
CA SER A 12 9.03 -16.82 10.64
C SER A 12 8.75 -16.86 9.12
N VAL A 13 9.40 -17.75 8.36
CA VAL A 13 9.10 -17.96 6.93
C VAL A 13 7.68 -18.49 6.75
N GLY A 14 7.29 -19.48 7.56
CA GLY A 14 5.94 -20.04 7.56
C GLY A 14 4.87 -19.00 7.93
N ASP A 15 5.12 -18.22 8.97
CA ASP A 15 4.25 -17.14 9.45
C ASP A 15 4.06 -16.05 8.38
N THR A 16 5.17 -15.61 7.77
CA THR A 16 5.16 -14.61 6.70
C THR A 16 4.37 -15.11 5.49
N THR A 17 4.62 -16.36 5.07
CA THR A 17 3.90 -17.00 3.96
C THR A 17 2.41 -17.12 4.24
N THR A 18 2.02 -17.49 5.46
CA THR A 18 0.62 -17.60 5.88
C THR A 18 -0.09 -16.24 5.85
N ALA A 19 0.56 -15.19 6.36
CA ALA A 19 0.02 -13.83 6.32
C ALA A 19 -0.25 -13.38 4.87
N LEU A 20 0.67 -13.69 3.96
CA LEU A 20 0.56 -13.38 2.54
C LEU A 20 -0.52 -14.20 1.80
N GLN A 21 -0.70 -15.48 2.15
CA GLN A 21 -1.81 -16.29 1.64
C GLN A 21 -3.18 -15.72 2.05
N GLU A 22 -3.29 -15.11 3.23
CA GLU A 22 -4.52 -14.42 3.61
C GLU A 22 -4.77 -13.14 2.79
N VAL A 23 -3.71 -12.43 2.41
CA VAL A 23 -3.79 -11.28 1.50
C VAL A 23 -4.32 -11.72 0.13
N GLU A 24 -3.84 -12.84 -0.41
CA GLU A 24 -4.30 -13.40 -1.70
C GLU A 24 -5.79 -13.71 -1.75
N LYS A 25 -6.40 -14.09 -0.62
CA LYS A 25 -7.86 -14.35 -0.54
C LYS A 25 -8.70 -13.11 -0.85
N SER A 26 -8.10 -11.92 -0.82
CA SER A 26 -8.76 -10.65 -1.15
C SER A 26 -8.80 -10.34 -2.66
N TYR A 27 -8.31 -11.23 -3.52
CA TYR A 27 -8.13 -10.96 -4.95
C TYR A 27 -9.39 -10.66 -5.75
N SER A 28 -10.48 -11.39 -5.52
CA SER A 28 -11.76 -11.11 -6.18
C SER A 28 -12.30 -9.74 -5.78
N GLU A 29 -12.17 -9.38 -4.50
CA GLU A 29 -12.67 -8.13 -3.97
C GLU A 29 -11.88 -6.92 -4.52
N CYS A 30 -10.57 -7.02 -4.71
CA CYS A 30 -9.76 -5.95 -5.30
C CYS A 30 -10.15 -5.61 -6.75
N LYS A 31 -10.65 -6.58 -7.54
CA LYS A 31 -11.01 -6.35 -8.96
C LYS A 31 -12.35 -5.66 -9.15
N GLU A 32 -13.22 -5.69 -8.15
CA GLU A 32 -14.62 -5.28 -8.28
C GLU A 32 -14.92 -3.92 -7.62
N THR A 33 -13.91 -3.25 -7.06
CA THR A 33 -14.12 -2.11 -6.16
C THR A 33 -13.48 -0.82 -6.68
N GLU A 34 -14.31 0.16 -7.03
CA GLU A 34 -13.85 1.48 -7.51
C GLU A 34 -13.31 2.40 -6.39
N ASP A 35 -13.59 2.09 -5.12
CA ASP A 35 -13.27 2.90 -3.93
C ASP A 35 -12.02 2.43 -3.16
N LEU A 36 -11.27 1.46 -3.71
CA LEU A 36 -9.99 1.00 -3.16
C LEU A 36 -8.82 1.63 -3.93
N PRO A 37 -7.79 2.17 -3.25
CA PRO A 37 -6.61 2.68 -3.95
C PRO A 37 -5.95 1.59 -4.81
N ASN A 38 -5.62 1.92 -6.06
CA ASN A 38 -4.99 1.01 -7.02
C ASN A 38 -3.72 0.32 -6.47
N ALA A 39 -3.04 0.97 -5.51
CA ALA A 39 -1.90 0.39 -4.80
C ALA A 39 -2.21 -0.98 -4.17
N PHE A 40 -3.42 -1.21 -3.64
CA PHE A 40 -3.79 -2.53 -3.10
C PHE A 40 -3.73 -3.62 -4.18
N CYS A 41 -4.27 -3.35 -5.36
CA CYS A 41 -4.22 -4.28 -6.49
C CYS A 41 -2.78 -4.54 -6.96
N LYS A 42 -1.95 -3.48 -6.99
CA LYS A 42 -0.54 -3.58 -7.38
C LYS A 42 0.30 -4.35 -6.37
N VAL A 43 0.03 -4.16 -5.08
CA VAL A 43 0.67 -4.90 -3.99
C VAL A 43 0.28 -6.38 -4.05
N LEU A 44 -0.99 -6.67 -4.28
CA LEU A 44 -1.49 -8.04 -4.40
C LEU A 44 -0.78 -8.82 -5.52
N GLN A 45 -0.45 -8.16 -6.63
CA GLN A 45 0.30 -8.76 -7.75
C GLN A 45 1.75 -9.13 -7.39
N ARG A 46 2.29 -8.67 -6.25
CA ARG A 46 3.66 -8.98 -5.80
C ARG A 46 3.74 -10.10 -4.79
N VAL A 47 2.60 -10.52 -4.24
CA VAL A 47 2.56 -11.50 -3.16
C VAL A 47 3.20 -12.83 -3.58
N ASP A 48 2.89 -13.31 -4.79
CA ASP A 48 3.49 -14.54 -5.34
C ASP A 48 5.01 -14.44 -5.48
N LEU A 49 5.53 -13.28 -5.89
CA LEU A 49 6.98 -13.07 -6.00
C LEU A 49 7.66 -13.20 -4.63
N VAL A 50 7.11 -12.55 -3.61
CA VAL A 50 7.62 -12.63 -2.23
C VAL A 50 7.60 -14.08 -1.72
N LYS A 51 6.47 -14.79 -1.89
CA LYS A 51 6.33 -16.18 -1.47
C LYS A 51 7.34 -17.10 -2.18
N ARG A 52 7.53 -16.93 -3.49
CA ARG A 52 8.52 -17.71 -4.26
C ARG A 52 9.93 -17.48 -3.75
N THR A 53 10.29 -16.24 -3.42
CA THR A 53 11.61 -15.92 -2.84
C THR A 53 11.78 -16.53 -1.46
N LEU A 54 10.76 -16.47 -0.60
CA LEU A 54 10.79 -17.12 0.73
C LEU A 54 10.90 -18.64 0.64
N GLN A 55 10.22 -19.25 -0.34
CA GLN A 55 10.33 -20.68 -0.61
C GLN A 55 11.74 -21.05 -1.07
N TYR A 56 12.33 -20.27 -1.98
CA TYR A 56 13.72 -20.46 -2.40
C TYR A 56 14.68 -20.38 -1.21
N PHE A 57 14.55 -19.34 -0.38
CA PHE A 57 15.35 -19.19 0.85
C PHE A 57 15.18 -20.41 1.77
N SER A 58 13.95 -20.87 2.02
CA SER A 58 13.68 -22.03 2.87
C SER A 58 14.31 -23.33 2.33
N SER A 59 14.28 -23.53 1.01
CA SER A 59 14.95 -24.66 0.36
C SER A 59 16.46 -24.56 0.55
N HIS A 60 17.03 -23.40 0.26
CA HIS A 60 18.47 -23.16 0.35
C HIS A 60 19.03 -23.49 1.74
N VAL A 61 18.38 -22.98 2.80
CA VAL A 61 18.84 -23.22 4.19
C VAL A 61 18.59 -24.62 4.71
N SER A 62 17.80 -25.43 4.00
CA SER A 62 17.62 -26.85 4.31
C SER A 62 18.66 -27.72 3.60
N GLU A 63 19.26 -27.21 2.53
CA GLU A 63 20.20 -27.93 1.67
C GLU A 63 21.67 -27.66 2.02
N HIS A 64 21.96 -26.55 2.70
CA HIS A 64 23.31 -26.10 3.00
C HIS A 64 23.53 -25.91 4.51
N GLU A 65 24.78 -26.10 4.94
CA GLU A 65 25.21 -25.73 6.28
C GLU A 65 25.53 -24.23 6.32
N HIS A 66 25.12 -23.58 7.40
CA HIS A 66 25.27 -22.13 7.58
C HIS A 66 25.90 -21.82 8.93
N ASP A 67 26.73 -20.79 8.95
CA ASP A 67 27.34 -20.31 10.17
C ASP A 67 26.41 -19.37 10.96
N LYS A 68 26.89 -18.96 12.14
CA LYS A 68 26.14 -18.09 13.04
C LYS A 68 25.88 -16.69 12.46
N GLU A 69 26.82 -16.17 11.66
CA GLU A 69 26.68 -14.84 11.05
C GLU A 69 25.54 -14.84 10.03
N PHE A 70 25.45 -15.89 9.21
CA PHE A 70 24.32 -16.12 8.32
C PHE A 70 22.98 -16.10 9.08
N TRP A 71 22.86 -16.88 10.18
CA TRP A 71 21.61 -16.96 10.92
C TRP A 71 21.24 -15.66 11.64
N GLU A 72 22.21 -14.88 12.11
CA GLU A 72 21.98 -13.55 12.69
C GLU A 72 21.42 -12.56 11.66
N GLU A 73 21.99 -12.54 10.45
CA GLU A 73 21.49 -11.70 9.36
C GLU A 73 20.12 -12.17 8.87
N ALA A 74 19.95 -13.48 8.67
CA ALA A 74 18.69 -14.08 8.25
C ALA A 74 17.56 -13.76 9.25
N LYS A 75 17.82 -13.89 10.56
CA LYS A 75 16.85 -13.56 11.61
C LYS A 75 16.44 -12.09 11.57
N ALA A 76 17.42 -11.18 11.48
CA ALA A 76 17.15 -9.75 11.43
C ALA A 76 16.33 -9.35 10.18
N ASN A 77 16.56 -10.00 9.04
CA ASN A 77 15.78 -9.78 7.82
C ASN A 77 14.38 -10.39 7.94
N MET A 78 14.25 -11.62 8.45
CA MET A 78 12.96 -12.30 8.60
C MET A 78 12.02 -11.62 9.60
N ASP A 79 12.54 -11.06 10.70
CA ASP A 79 11.72 -10.30 11.65
C ASP A 79 11.04 -9.09 10.97
N ARG A 80 11.76 -8.42 10.05
CA ARG A 80 11.20 -7.31 9.28
C ARG A 80 10.22 -7.79 8.21
N CYS A 81 10.54 -8.89 7.52
CA CYS A 81 9.62 -9.53 6.58
C CYS A 81 8.28 -9.85 7.24
N GLU A 82 8.34 -10.54 8.38
CA GLU A 82 7.17 -11.02 9.11
C GLU A 82 6.32 -9.84 9.60
N GLN A 83 6.95 -8.83 10.21
CA GLN A 83 6.24 -7.64 10.67
C GLN A 83 5.56 -6.89 9.52
N ARG A 84 6.24 -6.71 8.39
CA ARG A 84 5.68 -6.04 7.21
C ARG A 84 4.55 -6.85 6.58
N ALA A 85 4.71 -8.16 6.45
CA ALA A 85 3.67 -9.05 5.92
C ALA A 85 2.42 -9.07 6.82
N LYS A 86 2.59 -9.13 8.15
CA LYS A 86 1.49 -9.02 9.13
C LYS A 86 0.79 -7.65 9.01
N ASN A 87 1.52 -6.55 8.80
CA ASN A 87 0.90 -5.24 8.59
C ASN A 87 0.10 -5.19 7.26
N VAL A 88 0.64 -5.73 6.17
CA VAL A 88 -0.09 -5.84 4.89
C VAL A 88 -1.37 -6.67 5.07
N GLN A 89 -1.28 -7.84 5.72
CA GLN A 89 -2.43 -8.68 6.05
C GLN A 89 -3.49 -7.93 6.87
N VAL A 90 -3.09 -7.20 7.90
CA VAL A 90 -4.01 -6.39 8.71
C VAL A 90 -4.72 -5.34 7.86
N LEU A 91 -3.99 -4.63 6.99
CA LEU A 91 -4.57 -3.65 6.08
C LEU A 91 -5.61 -4.31 5.17
N PHE A 92 -5.27 -5.40 4.49
CA PHE A 92 -6.20 -6.08 3.59
C PHE A 92 -7.46 -6.55 4.33
N ARG A 93 -7.30 -7.20 5.48
CA ARG A 93 -8.41 -7.71 6.31
C ARG A 93 -9.34 -6.61 6.82
N LYS A 94 -8.82 -5.43 7.13
CA LYS A 94 -9.60 -4.31 7.70
C LYS A 94 -10.20 -3.41 6.62
N VAL A 95 -9.49 -3.21 5.51
CA VAL A 95 -9.84 -2.25 4.47
C VAL A 95 -10.69 -2.89 3.37
N VAL A 96 -10.29 -4.05 2.84
CA VAL A 96 -10.89 -4.60 1.62
C VAL A 96 -12.34 -5.03 1.83
N PRO A 97 -12.74 -5.76 2.89
CA PRO A 97 -14.12 -6.18 3.05
C PRO A 97 -15.07 -4.98 3.17
N ALA A 98 -16.25 -5.05 2.54
CA ALA A 98 -17.28 -4.03 2.66
C ALA A 98 -17.81 -3.96 4.10
N ARG A 99 -17.91 -2.75 4.66
CA ARG A 99 -18.36 -2.48 6.03
C ARG A 99 -19.08 -1.13 6.11
N ASN A 100 -19.60 -0.80 7.29
CA ASN A 100 -20.41 0.40 7.54
C ASN A 100 -19.68 1.74 7.35
N LYS A 101 -18.35 1.75 7.46
CA LYS A 101 -17.51 2.94 7.21
C LYS A 101 -17.01 2.97 5.76
N SER A 102 -16.43 4.08 5.30
CA SER A 102 -15.71 4.08 4.01
C SER A 102 -14.42 3.24 4.10
N ARG A 103 -13.96 2.66 2.97
CA ARG A 103 -12.68 1.94 2.90
C ARG A 103 -11.50 2.85 3.27
N LEU A 104 -11.50 4.08 2.77
CA LEU A 104 -10.45 5.06 3.02
C LEU A 104 -10.35 5.46 4.50
N GLU A 105 -11.48 5.66 5.19
CA GLU A 105 -11.47 5.94 6.63
C GLU A 105 -10.91 4.76 7.42
N ARG A 106 -11.33 3.53 7.11
CA ARG A 106 -10.75 2.33 7.73
C ARG A 106 -9.27 2.19 7.46
N TYR A 107 -8.83 2.52 6.24
CA TYR A 107 -7.42 2.49 5.88
C TYR A 107 -6.61 3.46 6.74
N ARG A 108 -7.06 4.72 6.83
CA ARG A 108 -6.42 5.73 7.67
C ARG A 108 -6.37 5.34 9.15
N GLU A 109 -7.47 4.86 9.71
CA GLU A 109 -7.53 4.40 11.12
C GLU A 109 -6.60 3.21 11.37
N THR A 110 -6.58 2.25 10.44
CA THR A 110 -5.73 1.05 10.56
C THR A 110 -4.25 1.41 10.46
N ALA A 111 -3.85 2.22 9.47
CA ALA A 111 -2.47 2.65 9.30
C ALA A 111 -1.96 3.42 10.54
N LYS A 112 -2.75 4.35 11.08
CA LYS A 112 -2.42 5.05 12.34
C LYS A 112 -2.23 4.09 13.53
N THR A 113 -3.05 3.05 13.61
CA THR A 113 -2.98 2.06 14.71
C THR A 113 -1.74 1.17 14.60
N LEU A 114 -1.24 0.95 13.38
CA LEU A 114 -0.06 0.12 13.09
C LEU A 114 1.28 0.85 13.28
N GLY A 115 1.27 2.14 13.64
CA GLY A 115 2.48 2.93 13.90
C GLY A 115 2.41 4.34 13.34
N GLY A 116 1.60 4.57 12.31
CA GLY A 116 1.63 5.82 11.55
C GLY A 116 1.23 5.61 10.08
N ILE A 117 0.86 6.71 9.40
CA ILE A 117 0.34 6.65 8.03
C ILE A 117 1.43 6.37 7.01
N GLU A 118 2.61 6.97 7.15
CA GLU A 118 3.64 7.00 6.11
C GLU A 118 4.31 5.64 5.91
N GLU A 119 4.64 4.98 7.01
CA GLU A 119 5.26 3.67 7.06
C GLU A 119 4.28 2.53 6.80
N ASN A 120 2.98 2.75 7.05
CA ASN A 120 1.93 1.76 6.84
C ASN A 120 1.07 2.04 5.59
N LYS A 121 1.61 2.78 4.62
CA LYS A 121 1.05 2.74 3.27
C LYS A 121 1.29 1.35 2.70
N VAL A 122 0.29 0.81 2.01
CA VAL A 122 0.32 -0.56 1.48
C VAL A 122 1.49 -0.76 0.50
N GLU A 123 1.79 0.25 -0.33
CA GLU A 123 2.95 0.27 -1.23
C GLU A 123 4.28 0.37 -0.47
N THR A 124 4.37 1.21 0.57
CA THR A 124 5.57 1.34 1.40
C THR A 124 5.91 0.02 2.10
N LEU A 125 4.90 -0.64 2.69
CA LEU A 125 5.08 -1.93 3.35
C LEU A 125 5.56 -3.00 2.37
N MET A 126 4.96 -3.06 1.18
CA MET A 126 5.35 -4.05 0.17
C MET A 126 6.72 -3.77 -0.43
N VAL A 127 7.09 -2.50 -0.66
CA VAL A 127 8.46 -2.12 -1.07
C VAL A 127 9.47 -2.58 -0.03
N GLY A 128 9.20 -2.33 1.26
CA GLY A 128 10.04 -2.81 2.34
C GLY A 128 10.16 -4.33 2.36
N LEU A 129 9.03 -5.04 2.24
CA LEU A 129 9.00 -6.50 2.23
C LEU A 129 9.79 -7.08 1.04
N LEU A 130 9.63 -6.53 -0.16
CA LEU A 130 10.41 -6.91 -1.35
C LEU A 130 11.91 -6.67 -1.14
N GLY A 131 12.27 -5.57 -0.47
CA GLY A 131 13.64 -5.26 -0.10
C GLY A 131 14.23 -6.28 0.88
N ASP A 132 13.50 -6.64 1.92
CA ASP A 132 13.98 -7.62 2.91
C ASP A 132 14.14 -9.01 2.30
N VAL A 133 13.18 -9.49 1.48
CA VAL A 133 13.34 -10.80 0.81
C VAL A 133 14.41 -10.80 -0.26
N LYS A 134 14.69 -9.63 -0.88
CA LYS A 134 15.85 -9.47 -1.77
C LYS A 134 17.17 -9.62 -0.99
N SER A 135 17.26 -9.02 0.20
CA SER A 135 18.42 -9.21 1.09
C SER A 135 18.59 -10.66 1.48
N LEU A 136 17.51 -11.36 1.86
CA LEU A 136 17.53 -12.80 2.16
C LEU A 136 17.98 -13.66 0.98
N ALA A 137 17.51 -13.36 -0.23
CA ALA A 137 17.99 -14.05 -1.43
C ALA A 137 19.48 -13.81 -1.67
N GLY A 138 20.00 -12.63 -1.31
CA GLY A 138 21.41 -12.30 -1.41
C GLY A 138 22.30 -13.04 -0.41
N THR A 139 21.77 -13.42 0.77
CA THR A 139 22.52 -14.24 1.73
C THR A 139 22.68 -15.69 1.26
N CYS A 140 21.83 -16.15 0.33
CA CYS A 140 21.90 -17.49 -0.27
C CYS A 140 22.98 -17.64 -1.34
N VAL A 141 23.81 -16.63 -1.61
CA VAL A 141 24.88 -16.76 -2.62
C VAL A 141 25.90 -17.79 -2.12
N VAL A 142 26.13 -18.82 -2.93
CA VAL A 142 26.92 -19.99 -2.53
C VAL A 142 28.29 -19.95 -3.21
N GLU A 143 29.32 -20.30 -2.45
CA GLU A 143 30.63 -20.69 -2.96
C GLU A 143 30.70 -22.22 -2.96
N LEU A 144 30.25 -22.87 -4.04
CA LEU A 144 30.25 -24.34 -4.16
C LEU A 144 31.54 -24.88 -4.77
N GLU A 145 31.90 -26.12 -4.42
CA GLU A 145 32.98 -26.85 -5.10
C GLU A 145 32.54 -27.29 -6.51
N GLY A 146 32.73 -26.41 -7.49
CA GLY A 146 32.61 -26.73 -8.91
C GLY A 146 31.82 -25.69 -9.70
N PRO A 147 32.37 -25.20 -10.84
CA PRO A 147 31.88 -23.98 -11.50
C PRO A 147 30.48 -24.09 -12.12
N MET A 148 29.91 -25.29 -12.23
CA MET A 148 28.61 -25.50 -12.87
C MET A 148 27.43 -25.43 -11.89
N ALA A 149 27.55 -26.04 -10.71
CA ALA A 149 26.49 -25.99 -9.69
C ALA A 149 26.40 -24.58 -9.08
N GLU A 150 27.55 -23.99 -8.77
CA GLU A 150 27.69 -22.60 -8.33
C GLU A 150 27.06 -21.62 -9.33
N ALA A 151 27.35 -21.78 -10.62
CA ALA A 151 26.80 -20.89 -11.66
C ALA A 151 25.28 -20.98 -11.76
N VAL A 152 24.69 -22.17 -11.66
CA VAL A 152 23.23 -22.33 -11.81
C VAL A 152 22.47 -21.67 -10.66
N GLU A 153 22.92 -21.87 -9.42
CA GLU A 153 22.23 -21.29 -8.25
C GLU A 153 22.40 -19.78 -8.20
N ASN A 154 23.61 -19.28 -8.47
CA ASN A 154 23.87 -17.84 -8.49
C ASN A 154 23.13 -17.12 -9.63
N ILE A 155 22.91 -17.77 -10.79
CA ILE A 155 22.03 -17.25 -11.85
C ILE A 155 20.59 -17.12 -11.34
N GLN A 156 20.08 -18.13 -10.62
CA GLN A 156 18.72 -18.08 -10.08
C GLN A 156 18.53 -16.92 -9.09
N ILE A 157 19.52 -16.67 -8.23
CA ILE A 157 19.53 -15.53 -7.29
C ILE A 157 19.55 -14.22 -8.06
N GLU A 158 20.39 -14.09 -9.10
CA GLU A 158 20.46 -12.88 -9.92
C GLU A 158 19.13 -12.57 -10.61
N GLU A 159 18.46 -13.58 -11.18
CA GLU A 159 17.14 -13.44 -11.79
C GLU A 159 16.08 -13.00 -10.77
N LEU A 160 16.02 -13.64 -9.60
CA LEU A 160 15.11 -13.25 -8.52
C LEU A 160 15.38 -11.81 -8.06
N SER A 161 16.65 -11.46 -7.87
CA SER A 161 17.07 -10.11 -7.47
C SER A 161 16.66 -9.05 -8.49
N LYS A 162 16.74 -9.36 -9.78
CA LYS A 162 16.29 -8.49 -10.86
C LYS A 162 14.77 -8.32 -10.88
N GLU A 163 14.01 -9.40 -10.72
CA GLU A 163 12.55 -9.35 -10.62
C GLU A 163 12.08 -8.53 -9.41
N LEU A 164 12.72 -8.73 -8.25
CA LEU A 164 12.45 -7.98 -7.02
C LEU A 164 12.76 -6.49 -7.18
N SER A 165 13.89 -6.16 -7.79
CA SER A 165 14.28 -4.76 -8.06
C SER A 165 13.26 -4.06 -8.95
N LYS A 166 12.85 -4.71 -10.04
CA LYS A 166 11.81 -4.20 -10.93
C LYS A 166 10.47 -4.01 -10.20
N ALA A 167 10.08 -4.96 -9.37
CA ALA A 167 8.85 -4.84 -8.58
C ALA A 167 8.89 -3.67 -7.59
N ILE A 168 10.05 -3.41 -6.97
CA ILE A 168 10.28 -2.26 -6.09
C ILE A 168 10.13 -0.95 -6.86
N GLU A 169 10.83 -0.82 -8.00
CA GLU A 169 10.75 0.38 -8.86
C GLU A 169 9.30 0.68 -9.27
N GLU A 170 8.57 -0.33 -9.74
CA GLU A 170 7.18 -0.20 -10.15
C GLU A 170 6.23 0.22 -9.01
N LEU A 171 6.56 -0.09 -7.75
CA LEU A 171 5.77 0.32 -6.59
C LEU A 171 6.17 1.71 -6.08
N ILE A 172 7.45 2.08 -6.14
CA ILE A 172 7.93 3.42 -5.79
C ILE A 172 7.32 4.48 -6.71
N ASP A 173 7.14 4.15 -7.98
CA ASP A 173 6.55 5.04 -8.97
C ASP A 173 5.02 5.22 -8.82
N LEU A 174 4.37 4.49 -7.90
CA LEU A 174 2.94 4.66 -7.65
C LEU A 174 2.65 5.98 -6.93
N PRO A 175 1.51 6.62 -7.26
CA PRO A 175 1.03 7.72 -6.43
C PRO A 175 0.72 7.21 -5.01
N PRO A 176 0.98 7.99 -3.95
CA PRO A 176 0.70 7.59 -2.59
C PRO A 176 -0.74 7.15 -2.40
N SER A 177 -0.95 5.98 -1.81
CA SER A 177 -2.29 5.40 -1.61
C SER A 177 -3.05 6.05 -0.46
N LEU A 178 -2.35 6.80 0.39
CA LEU A 178 -2.89 7.52 1.53
C LEU A 178 -2.08 8.80 1.74
N SER A 179 -2.75 9.90 2.11
CA SER A 179 -2.07 11.14 2.53
C SER A 179 -2.08 11.25 4.06
N GLU A 180 -0.93 11.63 4.64
CA GLU A 180 -0.81 12.01 6.05
C GLU A 180 -1.71 13.20 6.39
N VAL A 181 -1.77 14.15 5.46
CA VAL A 181 -2.62 15.34 5.57
C VAL A 181 -4.09 14.91 5.46
N ALA A 182 -4.71 14.61 6.61
CA ALA A 182 -6.04 15.14 6.83
C ALA A 182 -5.85 16.65 6.98
N SER A 183 -5.68 17.35 5.85
CA SER A 183 -5.56 18.81 5.96
C SER A 183 -6.84 19.26 6.62
N GLU A 184 -6.72 20.09 7.64
CA GLU A 184 -7.86 20.80 8.22
C GLU A 184 -8.63 21.57 7.13
N ASN A 185 -8.03 21.71 5.92
CA ASN A 185 -8.61 22.24 4.69
C ASN A 185 -8.57 21.26 3.47
N SER A 186 -8.40 19.93 3.62
CA SER A 186 -8.36 19.02 2.44
C SER A 186 -9.78 18.81 1.91
N ILE A 187 -10.03 19.36 0.73
CA ILE A 187 -11.19 19.05 -0.08
C ILE A 187 -10.82 17.87 -0.98
N ASN A 188 -11.41 16.70 -0.71
CA ASN A 188 -11.19 15.52 -1.54
C ASN A 188 -12.50 15.11 -2.25
N ASN A 189 -12.44 14.87 -3.57
CA ASN A 189 -13.54 14.27 -4.34
C ASN A 189 -13.16 12.88 -4.83
N TRP A 190 -13.70 11.84 -4.20
CA TRP A 190 -13.43 10.45 -4.56
C TRP A 190 -14.57 9.80 -5.36
N SER A 191 -15.53 10.60 -5.87
CA SER A 191 -16.70 10.13 -6.60
C SER A 191 -16.99 11.00 -7.83
N ARG A 192 -17.96 10.60 -8.65
CA ARG A 192 -18.43 11.37 -9.81
C ARG A 192 -19.51 12.35 -9.36
N GLY A 193 -19.24 13.65 -9.48
CA GLY A 193 -20.18 14.72 -9.14
C GLY A 193 -19.49 16.05 -8.92
N THR A 194 -20.26 17.14 -8.95
CA THR A 194 -19.74 18.51 -8.74
C THR A 194 -19.46 18.75 -7.26
N GLN A 195 -18.25 19.21 -6.94
CA GLN A 195 -17.91 19.75 -5.63
C GLN A 195 -17.84 21.27 -5.67
N ASN A 196 -18.60 21.89 -4.79
CA ASN A 196 -18.61 23.33 -4.65
C ASN A 196 -18.21 23.67 -3.22
N ILE A 197 -16.93 23.90 -2.95
CA ILE A 197 -16.45 24.09 -1.57
C ILE A 197 -15.78 25.46 -1.40
N ASN A 198 -16.28 26.26 -0.48
CA ASN A 198 -15.70 27.52 -0.03
C ASN A 198 -15.06 27.32 1.35
N THR A 199 -13.74 27.47 1.42
CA THR A 199 -12.93 27.30 2.64
C THR A 199 -12.57 28.62 3.31
N GLY A 200 -13.09 29.75 2.80
CA GLY A 200 -12.82 31.10 3.31
C GLY A 200 -14.06 31.81 3.85
N ARG A 201 -13.93 33.11 4.10
CA ARG A 201 -15.06 33.99 4.46
C ARG A 201 -15.60 34.69 3.20
N GLY A 202 -16.87 34.46 2.88
CA GLY A 202 -17.54 35.07 1.72
C GLY A 202 -18.77 34.27 1.28
N THR A 203 -19.62 34.87 0.43
CA THR A 203 -20.83 34.20 -0.10
C THR A 203 -20.47 33.33 -1.30
N GLN A 204 -20.80 32.05 -1.23
CA GLN A 204 -20.63 31.12 -2.34
C GLN A 204 -21.98 30.86 -3.01
N ASN A 205 -22.07 31.17 -4.31
CA ASN A 205 -23.27 31.01 -5.11
C ASN A 205 -22.99 29.96 -6.19
N ASN A 206 -23.64 28.80 -6.12
CA ASN A 206 -23.43 27.71 -7.06
C ASN A 206 -24.71 27.40 -7.83
N ASN A 207 -24.61 27.23 -9.15
CA ASN A 207 -25.66 26.72 -10.00
C ASN A 207 -25.10 25.55 -10.81
N THR A 208 -25.51 24.33 -10.49
CA THR A 208 -24.93 23.09 -11.03
C THR A 208 -25.79 22.47 -12.13
N SER A 209 -26.65 23.27 -12.79
CA SER A 209 -27.59 22.80 -13.82
C SER A 209 -27.94 23.94 -14.80
N ASN A 210 -28.92 23.72 -15.69
CA ASN A 210 -29.28 24.62 -16.80
C ASN A 210 -30.08 25.88 -16.39
N GLY A 211 -30.14 26.19 -15.08
CA GLY A 211 -30.89 27.34 -14.57
C GLY A 211 -30.14 28.67 -14.75
N GLN A 212 -30.81 29.79 -14.50
CA GLN A 212 -30.17 31.10 -14.37
C GLN A 212 -29.98 31.43 -12.89
N GLN A 213 -28.80 31.96 -12.52
CA GLN A 213 -28.51 32.43 -11.17
C GLN A 213 -28.35 33.95 -11.19
N TYR A 214 -29.17 34.64 -10.39
CA TYR A 214 -29.09 36.09 -10.21
C TYR A 214 -28.53 36.37 -8.82
N ILE A 215 -27.38 37.05 -8.77
CA ILE A 215 -26.69 37.39 -7.52
C ILE A 215 -26.76 38.91 -7.35
N GLY A 216 -27.57 39.37 -6.40
CA GLY A 216 -27.67 40.80 -6.05
C GLY A 216 -27.19 41.05 -4.62
N GLN A 217 -26.33 42.05 -4.43
CA GLN A 217 -25.98 42.53 -3.08
C GLN A 217 -27.03 43.51 -2.55
N SER A 218 -27.63 44.30 -3.45
CA SER A 218 -28.88 45.01 -3.26
C SER A 218 -29.61 45.07 -4.60
N GLN A 219 -30.94 45.21 -4.56
CA GLN A 219 -31.76 45.42 -5.74
C GLN A 219 -32.67 46.61 -5.49
N THR A 220 -32.63 47.58 -6.39
CA THR A 220 -33.52 48.74 -6.37
C THR A 220 -34.50 48.57 -7.52
N PHE A 221 -35.76 48.34 -7.18
CA PHE A 221 -36.83 48.42 -8.17
C PHE A 221 -37.19 49.90 -8.33
N GLY A 222 -37.14 50.40 -9.57
CA GLY A 222 -37.53 51.77 -9.86
C GLY A 222 -38.98 52.00 -9.43
N HIS A 223 -39.22 52.91 -8.50
CA HIS A 223 -40.57 53.42 -8.28
C HIS A 223 -40.99 54.18 -9.53
N ASN A 224 -42.01 53.69 -10.23
CA ASN A 224 -42.75 54.54 -11.16
C ASN A 224 -43.31 55.71 -10.35
N LEU A 225 -42.71 56.88 -10.49
CA LEU A 225 -43.37 58.13 -10.15
C LEU A 225 -44.50 58.27 -11.17
N ASP A 226 -45.68 57.80 -10.77
CA ASP A 226 -46.92 58.13 -11.43
C ASP A 226 -47.08 59.65 -11.34
N GLN A 227 -46.60 60.36 -12.36
CA GLN A 227 -46.88 61.78 -12.54
C GLN A 227 -48.34 61.92 -12.99
N SER A 228 -49.26 61.67 -12.07
CA SER A 228 -50.59 62.27 -12.11
C SER A 228 -50.47 63.72 -11.66
N ALA A 229 -49.88 64.56 -12.51
CA ALA A 229 -50.02 66.00 -12.42
C ALA A 229 -51.45 66.37 -12.83
N LYS A 230 -52.38 66.31 -11.87
CA LYS A 230 -53.63 67.06 -11.89
C LYS A 230 -53.34 68.52 -11.56
N LYS A 231 -53.27 69.39 -12.56
CA LYS A 231 -54.10 70.60 -12.68
C LYS A 231 -53.83 71.33 -13.98
#